data_AF-A0A7K3ZKK5-F1
#
_entry.id   AF-A0A7K3ZKK5-F1
#
_cell.length_a   1.000
_cell.length_b   1.000
_cell.length_c   1.000
_cell.angle_alpha   90.00
_cell.angle_beta   90.00
_cell.angle_gamma   90.00
#
_symmetry.space_group_name_H-M   'P 1'
#
loop_
_entity.id
_entity.type
_entity.pdbx_description
1 polymer ?
#
loop_
_entity_poly.entity_id
_entity_poly.type
_entity_poly.pdbx_seq_one_letter_code
_entity_poly.pdbx_strand_id
1 'polypeptide(L)'
;MNVKLWSAIIVLMIALSASGIYLSEQTKVKDRAVIVAMVNEEGSGVFASTENPGLTLDPNTTESWGGLVFATPGPSSIQHMILMDFVTNDLGLKFELYSDTKSPGSVYWTQIAPGSMGDSLLAGDIDGGIAWEPHYSNICFGSTYGAYSVGSTAELWSDHPCCVIAASRAYVSENPNAILRFLAAYTASVVWVNGAIPEGSPNHSELVQYVKDNAGVENEVVIQEALEGVKYTYSLENLKEGLIRMVETYQDLGLLQNTLQEMGFADAAAFADWLVDSAYLSAAEGRTPESFPELPDNIKIDIGVLAYDIHQIAVHAGIGEKIFDSYGITLNLGTPFAAGGNVMNALLSGQIDMGFLGSPPVVLNTVNYW
;
A
#
# COMPACT_ATOMS: atom_id res chain seq x y z
N MET A 1 42.33 -18.71 8.58
CA MET A 1 40.91 -18.69 9.00
C MET A 1 40.78 -17.74 10.19
N ASN A 2 40.04 -16.64 10.04
CA ASN A 2 40.15 -15.48 10.92
C ASN A 2 39.18 -15.60 12.11
N VAL A 3 39.72 -16.02 13.27
CA VAL A 3 38.97 -16.23 14.53
C VAL A 3 38.15 -14.99 14.93
N LYS A 4 38.63 -13.79 14.59
CA LYS A 4 37.92 -12.52 14.89
C LYS A 4 36.58 -12.37 14.15
N LEU A 5 36.45 -12.93 12.95
CA LEU A 5 35.21 -12.85 12.17
C LEU A 5 34.11 -13.73 12.79
N TRP A 6 34.48 -14.95 13.22
CA TRP A 6 33.55 -15.85 13.92
C TRP A 6 33.15 -15.32 15.29
N SER A 7 34.07 -14.69 16.02
CA SER A 7 33.73 -14.03 17.29
C SER A 7 32.73 -12.88 17.09
N ALA A 8 32.87 -12.09 16.02
CA ALA A 8 31.92 -11.01 15.72
C ALA A 8 30.53 -11.55 15.34
N ILE A 9 30.46 -12.61 14.54
CA ILE A 9 29.20 -13.27 14.15
C ILE A 9 28.50 -13.88 15.37
N ILE A 10 29.24 -14.55 16.25
CA ILE A 10 28.68 -15.15 17.48
C ILE A 10 28.17 -14.06 18.44
N VAL A 11 28.89 -12.96 18.59
CA VAL A 11 28.44 -11.83 19.43
C VAL A 11 27.19 -11.17 18.85
N LEU A 12 27.10 -11.04 17.52
CA LEU A 12 25.91 -10.50 16.85
C LEU A 12 24.70 -11.44 17.01
N MET A 13 24.89 -12.75 16.87
CA MET A 13 23.82 -13.74 17.09
C MET A 13 23.37 -13.78 18.54
N ILE A 14 24.29 -13.66 19.50
CA ILE A 14 23.95 -13.60 20.93
C ILE A 14 23.18 -12.31 21.23
N ALA A 15 23.59 -11.17 20.67
CA ALA A 15 22.85 -9.91 20.80
C ALA A 15 21.44 -10.02 20.21
N LEU A 16 21.29 -10.58 18.99
CA LEU A 16 19.98 -10.81 18.36
C LEU A 16 19.11 -11.78 19.16
N SER A 17 19.70 -12.85 19.72
CA SER A 17 18.97 -13.80 20.57
C SER A 17 18.55 -13.18 21.91
N ALA A 18 19.36 -12.30 22.49
CA ALA A 18 19.02 -11.58 23.71
C ALA A 18 17.93 -10.52 23.48
N SER A 19 17.96 -9.83 22.34
CA SER A 19 16.86 -8.97 21.88
C SER A 19 15.57 -9.77 21.67
N GLY A 20 15.68 -10.95 21.06
CA GLY A 20 14.55 -11.86 20.84
C GLY A 20 13.94 -12.41 22.12
N ILE A 21 14.75 -12.66 23.15
CA ILE A 21 14.28 -13.08 24.49
C ILE A 21 13.65 -11.92 25.26
N TYR A 22 14.18 -10.69 25.13
CA TYR A 22 13.55 -9.50 25.72
C TYR A 22 12.21 -9.15 25.05
N LEU A 23 12.08 -9.42 23.75
CA LEU A 23 10.81 -9.34 23.01
C LEU A 23 9.85 -10.49 23.36
N SER A 24 10.36 -11.68 23.68
CA SER A 24 9.51 -12.83 24.03
C SER A 24 8.88 -12.74 25.42
N GLU A 25 9.39 -11.94 26.35
CA GLU A 25 8.70 -11.70 27.63
C GLU A 25 7.50 -10.72 27.52
N GLN A 26 7.31 -10.07 26.36
CA GLN A 26 6.12 -9.26 26.03
C GLN A 26 4.91 -10.11 25.54
N THR A 27 5.04 -11.44 25.43
CA THR A 27 4.05 -12.36 24.80
C THR A 27 2.78 -12.62 25.63
N LYS A 28 2.29 -11.62 26.38
CA LYS A 28 0.90 -11.61 26.88
C LYS A 28 0.03 -10.54 26.21
N VAL A 29 0.52 -9.92 25.15
CA VAL A 29 -0.27 -9.03 24.28
C VAL A 29 -0.69 -9.83 23.04
N LYS A 30 -1.94 -9.68 22.60
CA LYS A 30 -2.40 -10.20 21.29
C LYS A 30 -1.35 -9.81 20.24
N ASP A 31 -0.91 -10.77 19.43
CA ASP A 31 0.12 -10.54 18.40
C ASP A 31 -0.21 -9.28 17.58
N ARG A 32 0.80 -8.43 17.38
CA ARG A 32 0.64 -7.08 16.79
C ARG A 32 1.22 -7.06 15.39
N ALA A 33 0.65 -6.24 14.52
CA ALA A 33 1.22 -6.03 13.19
C ALA A 33 2.51 -5.20 13.23
N VAL A 34 3.36 -5.42 12.23
CA VAL A 34 4.56 -4.65 11.93
C VAL A 34 4.69 -4.50 10.42
N ILE A 35 5.14 -3.34 9.95
CA ILE A 35 5.45 -3.08 8.54
C ILE A 35 6.92 -3.40 8.29
N VAL A 36 7.19 -4.25 7.29
CA VAL A 36 8.54 -4.73 6.97
C VAL A 36 9.09 -4.23 5.64
N ALA A 37 8.24 -3.71 4.77
CA ALA A 37 8.63 -3.06 3.52
C ALA A 37 7.49 -2.17 2.99
N MET A 38 7.83 -1.21 2.14
CA MET A 38 6.85 -0.54 1.30
C MET A 38 6.59 -1.36 0.03
N VAL A 39 5.50 -1.06 -0.67
CA VAL A 39 5.15 -1.66 -1.96
C VAL A 39 5.19 -0.62 -3.06
N ASN A 40 4.63 0.55 -2.79
CA ASN A 40 4.66 1.68 -3.70
C ASN A 40 4.47 3.02 -2.99
N GLU A 41 4.91 4.07 -3.68
CA GLU A 41 4.47 5.44 -3.52
C GLU A 41 3.55 5.81 -4.70
N GLU A 42 2.70 6.81 -4.52
CA GLU A 42 1.83 7.34 -5.58
C GLU A 42 0.91 6.27 -6.19
N GLY A 43 0.52 6.40 -7.46
CA GLY A 43 -0.34 5.42 -8.13
C GLY A 43 -1.84 5.58 -7.87
N SER A 44 -2.31 6.82 -7.65
CA SER A 44 -3.73 7.13 -7.55
C SER A 44 -4.02 8.45 -8.28
N GLY A 45 -5.27 8.66 -8.64
CA GLY A 45 -5.68 9.88 -9.33
C GLY A 45 -7.14 10.23 -9.09
N VAL A 46 -7.43 11.51 -9.33
CA VAL A 46 -8.78 12.07 -9.24
C VAL A 46 -9.35 12.19 -10.65
N PHE A 47 -10.57 11.70 -10.84
CA PHE A 47 -11.28 11.78 -12.12
C PHE A 47 -12.62 12.51 -11.93
N ALA A 48 -13.15 13.06 -13.03
CA ALA A 48 -14.45 13.70 -13.05
C ALA A 48 -15.22 13.35 -14.33
N SER A 49 -16.54 13.43 -14.26
CA SER A 49 -17.42 13.33 -15.43
C SER A 49 -17.15 14.48 -16.39
N THR A 50 -17.18 14.21 -17.69
CA THR A 50 -17.08 15.26 -18.72
C THR A 50 -18.25 16.25 -18.70
N GLU A 51 -19.34 15.94 -17.99
CA GLU A 51 -20.45 16.86 -17.74
C GLU A 51 -20.09 17.98 -16.74
N ASN A 52 -19.01 17.81 -15.97
CA ASN A 52 -18.46 18.79 -15.04
C ASN A 52 -17.03 19.20 -15.49
N PRO A 53 -16.87 19.85 -16.65
CA PRO A 53 -15.53 20.16 -17.17
C PRO A 53 -14.84 21.25 -16.35
N GLY A 54 -13.50 21.24 -16.36
CA GLY A 54 -12.69 22.32 -15.79
C GLY A 54 -12.29 22.16 -14.33
N LEU A 55 -12.65 21.05 -13.68
CA LEU A 55 -12.06 20.70 -12.38
C LEU A 55 -10.57 20.37 -12.54
N THR A 56 -9.74 20.92 -11.65
CA THR A 56 -8.29 20.66 -11.55
C THR A 56 -7.90 20.47 -10.08
N LEU A 57 -6.67 20.01 -9.83
CA LEU A 57 -6.08 19.92 -8.48
C LEU A 57 -5.33 21.20 -8.06
N ASP A 58 -5.56 22.33 -8.74
CA ASP A 58 -5.03 23.64 -8.36
C ASP A 58 -6.18 24.57 -7.97
N PRO A 59 -6.25 25.03 -6.69
CA PRO A 59 -7.34 25.85 -6.18
C PRO A 59 -7.46 27.20 -6.90
N ASN A 60 -6.43 27.64 -7.64
CA ASN A 60 -6.44 28.90 -8.38
C ASN A 60 -7.03 28.78 -9.79
N THR A 61 -7.10 27.57 -10.33
CA THR A 61 -7.50 27.33 -11.73
C THR A 61 -8.71 26.42 -11.87
N THR A 62 -9.08 25.68 -10.82
CA THR A 62 -10.22 24.77 -10.85
C THR A 62 -11.56 25.50 -10.92
N GLU A 63 -12.51 24.93 -11.67
CA GLU A 63 -13.94 25.25 -11.55
C GLU A 63 -14.49 24.81 -10.17
N SER A 64 -15.71 25.25 -9.84
CA SER A 64 -16.31 25.01 -8.53
C SER A 64 -16.63 23.53 -8.28
N TRP A 65 -16.12 22.99 -7.17
CA TRP A 65 -16.43 21.64 -6.69
C TRP A 65 -17.71 21.57 -5.85
N GLY A 66 -18.24 22.71 -5.42
CA GLY A 66 -19.36 22.80 -4.48
C GLY A 66 -20.64 22.14 -5.03
N GLY A 67 -21.21 21.21 -4.27
CA GLY A 67 -22.40 20.44 -4.62
C GLY A 67 -22.12 19.12 -5.35
N LEU A 68 -20.88 18.86 -5.76
CA LEU A 68 -20.52 17.62 -6.46
C LEU A 68 -20.38 16.44 -5.50
N VAL A 69 -20.61 15.23 -6.01
CA VAL A 69 -20.47 13.96 -5.27
C VAL A 69 -19.28 13.18 -5.81
N PHE A 70 -18.27 12.97 -4.97
CA PHE A 70 -17.07 12.22 -5.31
C PHE A 70 -17.05 10.84 -4.65
N ALA A 71 -16.83 9.79 -5.43
CA ALA A 71 -16.57 8.47 -4.89
C ALA A 71 -15.18 8.40 -4.24
N THR A 72 -15.10 7.77 -3.07
CA THR A 72 -13.83 7.38 -2.44
C THR A 72 -13.88 5.90 -2.06
N PRO A 73 -12.74 5.20 -1.91
CA PRO A 73 -12.73 3.82 -1.42
C PRO A 73 -13.25 3.67 0.02
N GLY A 74 -13.33 4.77 0.76
CA GLY A 74 -13.89 4.86 2.11
C GLY A 74 -12.98 5.61 3.09
N PRO A 75 -13.48 5.98 4.28
CA PRO A 75 -12.75 6.82 5.25
C PRO A 75 -11.40 6.28 5.72
N SER A 76 -11.20 4.97 5.61
CA SER A 76 -9.97 4.28 6.00
C SER A 76 -8.93 4.21 4.89
N SER A 77 -9.09 4.92 3.77
CA SER A 77 -8.15 4.90 2.66
C SER A 77 -7.33 6.19 2.58
N ILE A 78 -6.14 6.08 1.97
CA ILE A 78 -5.27 7.23 1.73
C ILE A 78 -5.90 8.20 0.72
N GLN A 79 -6.64 7.66 -0.25
CA GLN A 79 -7.36 8.43 -1.26
C GLN A 79 -8.43 9.33 -0.61
N HIS A 80 -9.20 8.79 0.33
CA HIS A 80 -10.19 9.59 1.05
C HIS A 80 -9.52 10.73 1.83
N MET A 81 -8.41 10.43 2.51
CA MET A 81 -7.66 11.42 3.26
C MET A 81 -7.11 12.54 2.35
N ILE A 82 -6.47 12.19 1.23
CA ILE A 82 -5.90 13.16 0.28
C ILE A 82 -7.00 14.05 -0.31
N LEU A 83 -8.11 13.45 -0.79
CA LEU A 83 -9.19 14.22 -1.40
C LEU A 83 -9.87 15.14 -0.37
N MET A 84 -10.10 14.64 0.84
CA MET A 84 -10.64 15.44 1.92
C MET A 84 -9.74 16.64 2.23
N ASP A 85 -8.44 16.42 2.42
CA ASP A 85 -7.46 17.46 2.74
C ASP A 85 -7.47 18.58 1.70
N PHE A 86 -7.43 18.22 0.40
CA PHE A 86 -7.55 19.18 -0.70
C PHE A 86 -8.87 19.96 -0.64
N VAL A 87 -10.01 19.28 -0.47
CA VAL A 87 -11.32 19.94 -0.39
C VAL A 87 -11.41 20.90 0.80
N THR A 88 -10.94 20.49 1.97
CA THR A 88 -11.12 21.27 3.21
C THR A 88 -10.10 22.37 3.37
N ASN A 89 -8.84 22.09 3.05
CA ASN A 89 -7.72 22.98 3.35
C ASN A 89 -7.32 23.84 2.14
N ASP A 90 -7.43 23.32 0.92
CA ASP A 90 -7.05 24.07 -0.28
C ASP A 90 -8.25 24.78 -0.92
N LEU A 91 -9.41 24.12 -0.99
CA LEU A 91 -10.63 24.73 -1.54
C LEU A 91 -11.47 25.47 -0.49
N GLY A 92 -11.27 25.21 0.80
CA GLY A 92 -12.05 25.80 1.89
C GLY A 92 -13.52 25.37 1.92
N LEU A 93 -13.85 24.22 1.32
CA LEU A 93 -15.19 23.64 1.30
C LEU A 93 -15.35 22.58 2.39
N LYS A 94 -16.58 22.24 2.76
CA LYS A 94 -16.82 21.08 3.62
C LYS A 94 -16.70 19.79 2.82
N PHE A 95 -16.27 18.72 3.46
CA PHE A 95 -16.28 17.37 2.88
C PHE A 95 -17.24 16.47 3.67
N GLU A 96 -18.43 16.20 3.12
CA GLU A 96 -19.55 15.62 3.87
C GLU A 96 -20.06 14.32 3.23
N LEU A 97 -20.52 13.36 4.04
CA LEU A 97 -21.15 12.16 3.52
C LEU A 97 -22.42 12.53 2.75
N TYR A 98 -22.56 12.00 1.53
CA TYR A 98 -23.72 12.26 0.68
C TYR A 98 -25.02 11.74 1.32
N SER A 99 -26.04 12.59 1.38
CA SER A 99 -27.33 12.32 2.03
C SER A 99 -28.52 12.98 1.31
N ASP A 100 -28.51 12.95 -0.03
CA ASP A 100 -29.50 13.54 -0.97
C ASP A 100 -29.65 15.08 -0.94
N THR A 101 -29.20 15.75 0.12
CA THR A 101 -29.20 17.21 0.21
C THR A 101 -27.84 17.75 -0.20
N LYS A 102 -27.81 18.58 -1.26
CA LYS A 102 -26.61 19.23 -1.78
C LYS A 102 -26.59 20.73 -1.46
N SER A 103 -25.41 21.28 -1.18
CA SER A 103 -25.17 22.70 -0.99
C SER A 103 -23.86 23.12 -1.68
N PRO A 104 -23.75 24.37 -2.17
CA PRO A 104 -22.52 24.85 -2.81
C PRO A 104 -21.35 25.02 -1.84
N GLY A 105 -21.59 24.95 -0.52
CA GLY A 105 -20.54 25.06 0.50
C GLY A 105 -19.86 23.72 0.85
N SER A 106 -20.23 22.64 0.17
CA SER A 106 -19.74 21.29 0.47
C SER A 106 -19.45 20.52 -0.81
N VAL A 107 -18.37 19.75 -0.81
CA VAL A 107 -18.19 18.59 -1.69
C VAL A 107 -18.67 17.37 -0.91
N TYR A 108 -19.43 16.52 -1.57
CA TYR A 108 -19.98 15.32 -0.98
C TYR A 108 -19.13 14.11 -1.32
N TRP A 109 -19.05 13.14 -0.42
CA TRP A 109 -18.43 11.86 -0.70
C TRP A 109 -19.37 10.69 -0.49
N THR A 110 -19.12 9.61 -1.22
CA THR A 110 -19.75 8.30 -1.01
C THR A 110 -18.71 7.20 -1.11
N GLN A 111 -18.91 6.09 -0.39
CA GLN A 111 -18.00 4.96 -0.43
C GLN A 111 -18.39 4.01 -1.56
N ILE A 112 -17.49 3.86 -2.54
CA ILE A 112 -17.64 2.93 -3.66
C ILE A 112 -16.32 2.19 -3.85
N ALA A 113 -16.36 0.89 -4.10
CA ALA A 113 -15.16 0.14 -4.45
C ALA A 113 -14.63 0.63 -5.81
N PRO A 114 -13.32 0.86 -6.00
CA PRO A 114 -12.78 1.41 -7.25
C PRO A 114 -13.21 0.71 -8.53
N GLY A 115 -13.27 -0.63 -8.52
CA GLY A 115 -13.76 -1.42 -9.66
C GLY A 115 -15.21 -1.13 -10.08
N SER A 116 -16.00 -0.47 -9.24
CA SER A 116 -17.39 -0.07 -9.52
C SER A 116 -17.57 1.44 -9.71
N MET A 117 -16.53 2.25 -9.52
CA MET A 117 -16.65 3.70 -9.61
C MET A 117 -16.97 4.18 -11.03
N GLY A 118 -16.40 3.54 -12.06
CA GLY A 118 -16.70 3.86 -13.47
C GLY A 118 -18.18 3.66 -13.82
N ASP A 119 -18.76 2.53 -13.40
CA ASP A 119 -20.19 2.24 -13.62
C ASP A 119 -21.09 3.24 -12.89
N SER A 120 -20.74 3.63 -11.67
CA SER A 120 -21.48 4.65 -10.91
C SER A 120 -21.35 6.04 -11.54
N LEU A 121 -20.21 6.38 -12.15
CA LEU A 121 -20.05 7.62 -12.93
C LEU A 121 -20.97 7.59 -14.16
N LEU A 122 -20.97 6.48 -14.90
CA LEU A 122 -21.80 6.30 -16.09
C LEU A 122 -23.31 6.34 -15.77
N ALA A 123 -23.70 5.83 -14.60
CA ALA A 123 -25.07 5.90 -14.11
C ALA A 123 -25.50 7.31 -13.67
N GLY A 124 -24.55 8.23 -13.46
CA GLY A 124 -24.79 9.57 -12.93
C GLY A 124 -24.99 9.60 -11.41
N ASP A 125 -24.58 8.55 -10.70
CA ASP A 125 -24.67 8.47 -9.24
C ASP A 125 -23.60 9.34 -8.55
N ILE A 126 -22.49 9.59 -9.26
CA ILE A 126 -21.35 10.40 -8.82
C ILE A 126 -20.94 11.37 -9.93
N ASP A 127 -20.31 12.48 -9.53
CA ASP A 127 -19.80 13.53 -10.41
C ASP A 127 -18.30 13.34 -10.72
N GLY A 128 -17.61 12.54 -9.91
CA GLY A 128 -16.20 12.21 -10.01
C GLY A 128 -15.78 11.24 -8.91
N GLY A 129 -14.48 11.05 -8.74
CA GLY A 129 -13.96 10.21 -7.67
C GLY A 129 -12.45 10.15 -7.63
N ILE A 130 -11.94 9.40 -6.66
CA ILE A 130 -10.51 9.14 -6.49
C ILE A 130 -10.28 7.64 -6.37
N ALA A 131 -9.36 7.10 -7.18
CA ALA A 131 -9.10 5.67 -7.26
C ALA A 131 -7.59 5.39 -7.37
N TRP A 132 -7.17 4.20 -6.97
CA TRP A 132 -5.83 3.68 -7.25
C TRP A 132 -5.76 3.03 -8.64
N GLU A 133 -4.55 2.81 -9.11
CA GLU A 133 -4.30 2.15 -10.39
C GLU A 133 -4.53 0.63 -10.35
N PRO A 134 -5.04 0.01 -11.43
CA PRO A 134 -5.29 0.59 -12.75
C PRO A 134 -6.70 1.19 -12.89
N HIS A 135 -7.50 1.22 -11.81
CA HIS A 135 -8.89 1.66 -11.90
C HIS A 135 -9.01 3.11 -12.35
N TYR A 136 -8.13 3.98 -11.83
CA TYR A 136 -8.06 5.38 -12.25
C TYR A 136 -7.79 5.52 -13.75
N SER A 137 -6.71 4.93 -14.26
CA SER A 137 -6.38 4.96 -15.68
C SER A 137 -7.46 4.29 -16.54
N ASN A 138 -8.09 3.23 -16.07
CA ASN A 138 -9.18 2.57 -16.81
C ASN A 138 -10.41 3.48 -16.94
N ILE A 139 -10.73 4.24 -15.89
CA ILE A 139 -11.85 5.19 -15.92
C ILE A 139 -11.57 6.33 -16.91
N CYS A 140 -10.37 6.90 -16.86
CA CYS A 140 -9.98 8.06 -17.67
C CYS A 140 -9.66 7.72 -19.14
N PHE A 141 -8.97 6.60 -19.37
CA PHE A 141 -8.37 6.27 -20.67
C PHE A 141 -8.99 5.04 -21.34
N GLY A 142 -9.87 4.31 -20.64
CA GLY A 142 -10.60 3.16 -21.17
C GLY A 142 -11.75 3.50 -22.14
N SER A 143 -12.00 4.79 -22.42
CA SER A 143 -13.03 5.33 -23.35
C SER A 143 -14.51 5.03 -23.03
N THR A 144 -14.79 4.34 -21.93
CA THR A 144 -16.14 3.79 -21.63
C THR A 144 -17.02 4.75 -20.83
N TYR A 145 -16.44 5.54 -19.92
CA TYR A 145 -17.21 6.15 -18.82
C TYR A 145 -17.50 7.64 -18.97
N GLY A 146 -17.05 8.28 -20.06
CA GLY A 146 -17.21 9.74 -20.21
C GLY A 146 -16.51 10.51 -19.08
N ALA A 147 -15.31 10.07 -18.69
CA ALA A 147 -14.52 10.67 -17.63
C ALA A 147 -13.29 11.37 -18.20
N TYR A 148 -12.72 12.28 -17.41
CA TYR A 148 -11.40 12.84 -17.66
C TYR A 148 -10.56 12.87 -16.37
N SER A 149 -9.24 12.87 -16.55
CA SER A 149 -8.25 13.02 -15.48
C SER A 149 -8.29 14.44 -14.92
N VAL A 150 -8.66 14.60 -13.65
CA VAL A 150 -8.55 15.87 -12.91
C VAL A 150 -7.09 16.10 -12.49
N GLY A 151 -6.38 15.03 -12.13
CA GLY A 151 -4.94 15.08 -11.80
C GLY A 151 -4.48 13.86 -11.01
N SER A 152 -3.15 13.72 -10.90
CA SER A 152 -2.52 12.69 -10.07
C SER A 152 -2.54 13.09 -8.60
N THR A 153 -2.69 12.13 -7.68
CA THR A 153 -2.56 12.43 -6.24
C THR A 153 -1.16 12.91 -5.86
N ALA A 154 -0.14 12.65 -6.70
CA ALA A 154 1.20 13.18 -6.55
C ALA A 154 1.26 14.73 -6.61
N GLU A 155 0.28 15.37 -7.26
CA GLU A 155 0.16 16.84 -7.31
C GLU A 155 -0.25 17.43 -5.95
N LEU A 156 -1.00 16.66 -5.15
CA LEU A 156 -1.47 17.05 -3.81
C LEU A 156 -0.49 16.63 -2.72
N TRP A 157 0.15 15.48 -2.89
CA TRP A 157 1.15 14.96 -1.97
C TRP A 157 2.19 14.14 -2.74
N SER A 158 3.28 14.80 -3.12
CA SER A 158 4.43 14.15 -3.76
C SER A 158 4.97 13.01 -2.90
N ASP A 159 5.27 11.87 -3.54
CA ASP A 159 5.89 10.70 -2.92
C ASP A 159 5.09 10.14 -1.72
N HIS A 160 3.76 10.32 -1.71
CA HIS A 160 2.94 9.81 -0.62
C HIS A 160 3.01 8.28 -0.56
N PRO A 161 3.16 7.67 0.64
CA PRO A 161 3.13 6.23 0.76
C PRO A 161 1.73 5.70 0.42
N CYS A 162 1.68 4.47 -0.11
CA CYS A 162 0.42 3.77 -0.35
C CYS A 162 0.45 2.38 0.27
N CYS A 163 0.75 1.34 -0.50
CA CYS A 163 0.77 -0.03 -0.03
C CYS A 163 2.08 -0.37 0.70
N VAL A 164 1.95 -1.26 1.68
CA VAL A 164 3.02 -1.81 2.51
C VAL A 164 2.88 -3.30 2.64
N ILE A 165 3.95 -3.96 3.07
CA ILE A 165 3.94 -5.36 3.48
C ILE A 165 3.88 -5.39 5.01
N ALA A 166 2.75 -5.86 5.55
CA ALA A 166 2.55 -6.06 6.97
C ALA A 166 2.70 -7.55 7.33
N ALA A 167 3.27 -7.83 8.49
CA ALA A 167 3.35 -9.17 9.07
C ALA A 167 3.01 -9.11 10.57
N SER A 168 2.79 -10.25 11.20
CA SER A 168 2.71 -10.29 12.66
C SER A 168 4.13 -10.22 13.26
N ARG A 169 4.28 -9.54 14.41
CA ARG A 169 5.58 -9.44 15.08
C ARG A 169 6.07 -10.81 15.55
N ALA A 170 5.17 -11.66 16.04
CA ALA A 170 5.55 -13.02 16.41
C ALA A 170 6.13 -13.76 15.21
N TYR A 171 5.44 -13.75 14.06
CA TYR A 171 5.91 -14.40 12.84
C TYR A 171 7.29 -13.88 12.40
N VAL A 172 7.49 -12.56 12.40
CA VAL A 172 8.79 -11.96 12.05
C VAL A 172 9.90 -12.41 13.00
N SER A 173 9.62 -12.48 14.30
CA SER A 173 10.61 -12.89 15.31
C SER A 173 10.92 -14.39 15.29
N GLU A 174 9.93 -15.22 14.98
CA GLU A 174 10.04 -16.68 14.96
C GLU A 174 10.62 -17.21 13.64
N ASN A 175 10.49 -16.45 12.55
CA ASN A 175 10.91 -16.84 11.20
C ASN A 175 11.92 -15.88 10.55
N PRO A 176 13.02 -15.50 11.23
CA PRO A 176 13.95 -14.47 10.75
C PRO A 176 14.60 -14.79 9.40
N ASN A 177 14.85 -16.08 9.14
CA ASN A 177 15.42 -16.54 7.88
C ASN A 177 14.42 -16.41 6.72
N ALA A 178 13.15 -16.77 6.95
CA ALA A 178 12.08 -16.65 5.97
C ALA A 178 11.86 -15.18 5.58
N ILE A 179 11.75 -14.29 6.57
CA ILE A 179 11.58 -12.84 6.35
C ILE A 179 12.75 -12.26 5.56
N LEU A 180 13.99 -12.56 5.96
CA LEU A 180 15.17 -12.04 5.29
C LEU A 180 15.24 -12.44 3.81
N ARG A 181 14.88 -13.68 3.49
CA ARG A 181 14.86 -14.19 2.11
C ARG A 181 13.70 -13.67 1.31
N PHE A 182 12.51 -13.60 1.92
CA PHE A 182 11.34 -13.01 1.31
C PHE A 182 11.62 -11.57 0.90
N LEU A 183 12.17 -10.74 1.80
CA LEU A 183 12.51 -9.35 1.50
C LEU A 183 13.61 -9.24 0.43
N ALA A 184 14.62 -10.11 0.44
CA ALA A 184 15.65 -10.13 -0.59
C ALA A 184 15.07 -10.49 -1.97
N ALA A 185 14.17 -11.48 -2.04
CA ALA A 185 13.45 -11.81 -3.27
C ALA A 185 12.49 -10.70 -3.72
N TYR A 186 11.79 -10.07 -2.78
CA TYR A 186 10.84 -9.00 -3.07
C TYR A 186 11.56 -7.75 -3.61
N THR A 187 12.66 -7.33 -2.98
CA THR A 187 13.52 -6.22 -3.46
C THR A 187 14.02 -6.50 -4.89
N ALA A 188 14.47 -7.73 -5.18
CA ALA A 188 14.85 -8.13 -6.54
C ALA A 188 13.67 -8.08 -7.53
N SER A 189 12.46 -8.44 -7.07
CA SER A 189 11.24 -8.38 -7.89
C SER A 189 10.84 -6.94 -8.23
N VAL A 190 10.94 -6.03 -7.27
CA VAL A 190 10.74 -4.58 -7.50
C VAL A 190 11.75 -4.04 -8.51
N VAL A 191 13.03 -4.42 -8.39
CA VAL A 191 14.06 -4.04 -9.37
C VAL A 191 13.73 -4.57 -10.78
N TRP A 192 13.26 -5.82 -10.88
CA TRP A 192 12.83 -6.39 -12.15
C TRP A 192 11.65 -5.62 -12.75
N VAL A 193 10.62 -5.32 -11.97
CA VAL A 193 9.44 -4.56 -12.44
C VAL A 193 9.86 -3.18 -12.93
N ASN A 194 10.62 -2.43 -12.14
CA ASN A 194 11.09 -1.10 -12.53
C ASN A 194 11.93 -1.14 -13.82
N GLY A 195 12.72 -2.19 -14.03
CA GLY A 195 13.45 -2.41 -15.28
C GLY A 195 12.58 -2.82 -16.47
N ALA A 196 11.39 -3.35 -16.23
CA ALA A 196 10.45 -3.83 -17.25
C ALA A 196 9.38 -2.79 -17.66
N ILE A 197 9.15 -1.75 -16.86
CA ILE A 197 8.16 -0.69 -17.17
C ILE A 197 8.41 0.02 -18.51
N PRO A 198 9.64 0.44 -18.88
CA PRO A 198 9.84 1.14 -20.14
C PRO A 198 9.46 0.25 -21.34
N GLU A 199 8.68 0.77 -22.30
CA GLU A 199 8.19 0.01 -23.47
C GLU A 199 9.31 -0.68 -24.27
N GLY A 200 10.52 -0.10 -24.27
CA GLY A 200 11.70 -0.66 -24.95
C GLY A 200 12.43 -1.75 -24.18
N SER A 201 12.00 -2.11 -22.96
CA SER A 201 12.62 -3.13 -22.14
C SER A 201 12.37 -4.53 -22.73
N PRO A 202 13.35 -5.45 -22.72
CA PRO A 202 13.15 -6.81 -23.20
C PRO A 202 12.10 -7.59 -22.39
N ASN A 203 11.79 -7.15 -21.16
CA ASN A 203 10.83 -7.81 -20.27
C ASN A 203 9.46 -7.10 -20.22
N HIS A 204 9.26 -6.07 -21.06
CA HIS A 204 8.06 -5.24 -21.00
C HIS A 204 6.80 -6.06 -21.33
N SER A 205 6.87 -6.92 -22.34
CA SER A 205 5.74 -7.76 -22.74
C SER A 205 5.34 -8.75 -21.64
N GLU A 206 6.31 -9.31 -20.93
CA GLU A 206 6.08 -10.18 -19.77
C GLU A 206 5.42 -9.40 -18.61
N LEU A 207 5.90 -8.19 -18.30
CA LEU A 207 5.27 -7.34 -17.29
C LEU A 207 3.82 -7.02 -17.65
N VAL A 208 3.55 -6.60 -18.89
CA VAL A 208 2.18 -6.34 -19.38
C VAL A 208 1.30 -7.58 -19.23
N GLN A 209 1.82 -8.78 -19.52
CA GLN A 209 1.06 -10.01 -19.32
C GLN A 209 0.75 -10.27 -17.84
N TYR A 210 1.71 -10.06 -16.93
CA TYR A 210 1.45 -10.16 -15.50
C TYR A 210 0.38 -9.17 -15.05
N VAL A 211 0.35 -7.95 -15.60
CA VAL A 211 -0.71 -6.98 -15.30
C VAL A 211 -2.06 -7.48 -15.78
N LYS A 212 -2.17 -7.98 -17.02
CA LYS A 212 -3.44 -8.54 -17.55
C LYS A 212 -3.97 -9.68 -16.69
N ASP A 213 -3.08 -10.57 -16.25
CA ASP A 213 -3.44 -11.76 -15.47
C ASP A 213 -3.91 -11.42 -14.05
N ASN A 214 -3.49 -10.28 -13.47
CA ASN A 214 -3.68 -10.00 -12.03
C ASN A 214 -4.42 -8.69 -11.73
N ALA A 215 -4.38 -7.68 -12.61
CA ALA A 215 -4.90 -6.34 -12.35
C ALA A 215 -6.27 -6.07 -13.00
N GLY A 216 -6.84 -7.05 -13.73
CA GLY A 216 -8.21 -6.97 -14.25
C GLY A 216 -8.40 -5.95 -15.38
N VAL A 217 -7.33 -5.66 -16.14
CA VAL A 217 -7.33 -4.72 -17.25
C VAL A 217 -6.63 -5.32 -18.46
N GLU A 218 -7.21 -5.14 -19.66
CA GLU A 218 -6.68 -5.70 -20.92
C GLU A 218 -6.12 -4.63 -21.86
N ASN A 219 -6.54 -3.37 -21.70
CA ASN A 219 -6.15 -2.28 -22.58
C ASN A 219 -4.71 -1.86 -22.27
N GLU A 220 -3.80 -2.07 -23.22
CA GLU A 220 -2.36 -1.79 -23.06
C GLU A 220 -2.05 -0.31 -22.83
N VAL A 221 -2.87 0.61 -23.37
CA VAL A 221 -2.71 2.05 -23.07
C VAL A 221 -2.99 2.31 -21.60
N VAL A 222 -4.09 1.73 -21.07
CA VAL A 222 -4.43 1.85 -19.65
C VAL A 222 -3.35 1.20 -18.78
N ILE A 223 -2.82 0.05 -19.19
CA ILE A 223 -1.74 -0.63 -18.48
C ILE A 223 -0.49 0.26 -18.42
N GLN A 224 -0.12 0.90 -19.53
CA GLN A 224 1.05 1.75 -19.57
C GLN A 224 0.89 2.97 -18.67
N GLU A 225 -0.23 3.69 -18.77
CA GLU A 225 -0.53 4.84 -17.90
C GLU A 225 -0.51 4.43 -16.42
N ALA A 226 -1.11 3.28 -16.09
CA ALA A 226 -1.14 2.75 -14.72
C ALA A 226 0.25 2.34 -14.20
N LEU A 227 1.09 1.72 -15.03
CA LEU A 227 2.45 1.33 -14.66
C LEU A 227 3.34 2.56 -14.43
N GLU A 228 3.23 3.58 -15.27
CA GLU A 228 4.03 4.81 -15.18
C GLU A 228 3.57 5.73 -14.04
N GLY A 229 2.28 5.68 -13.69
CA GLY A 229 1.72 6.46 -12.58
C GLY A 229 2.08 5.95 -11.17
N VAL A 230 2.73 4.78 -11.06
CA VAL A 230 3.07 4.12 -9.79
C VAL A 230 4.58 4.12 -9.58
N LYS A 231 5.04 4.57 -8.40
CA LYS A 231 6.44 4.44 -7.98
C LYS A 231 6.63 3.14 -7.19
N TYR A 232 6.98 2.06 -7.87
CA TYR A 232 7.25 0.77 -7.21
C TYR A 232 8.52 0.83 -6.37
N THR A 233 8.38 0.57 -5.08
CA THR A 233 9.49 0.69 -4.13
C THR A 233 9.38 -0.38 -3.04
N TYR A 234 10.48 -0.61 -2.35
CA TYR A 234 10.52 -1.34 -1.09
C TYR A 234 11.03 -0.48 0.06
N SER A 235 11.54 0.72 -0.24
CA SER A 235 12.17 1.62 0.72
C SER A 235 11.18 2.08 1.77
N LEU A 236 11.65 2.19 3.01
CA LEU A 236 10.87 2.69 4.15
C LEU A 236 11.13 4.18 4.43
N GLU A 237 11.98 4.84 3.65
CA GLU A 237 12.46 6.22 3.90
C GLU A 237 11.31 7.22 4.05
N ASN A 238 10.36 7.25 3.10
CA ASN A 238 9.22 8.17 3.11
C ASN A 238 8.03 7.66 3.92
N LEU A 239 8.07 6.41 4.42
CA LEU A 239 6.92 5.82 5.09
C LEU A 239 6.60 6.54 6.40
N LYS A 240 7.62 6.80 7.22
CA LYS A 240 7.42 7.25 8.61
C LYS A 240 6.69 8.58 8.68
N GLU A 241 7.09 9.56 7.88
CA GLU A 241 6.44 10.87 7.84
C GLU A 241 4.98 10.75 7.38
N GLY A 242 4.71 9.89 6.38
CA GLY A 242 3.34 9.62 5.96
C GLY A 242 2.50 8.93 7.04
N LEU A 243 3.05 7.98 7.80
CA LEU A 243 2.34 7.36 8.92
C LEU A 243 2.01 8.37 10.03
N ILE A 244 2.91 9.31 10.32
CA ILE A 244 2.65 10.39 11.29
C ILE A 244 1.46 11.22 10.84
N ARG A 245 1.49 11.72 9.58
CA ARG A 245 0.38 12.50 9.00
C ARG A 245 -0.94 11.72 9.02
N MET A 246 -0.93 10.43 8.67
CA MET A 246 -2.12 9.58 8.71
C MET A 246 -2.70 9.47 10.12
N VAL A 247 -1.86 9.24 11.14
CA VAL A 247 -2.31 9.13 12.53
C VAL A 247 -2.95 10.43 12.99
N GLU A 248 -2.29 11.57 12.74
CA GLU A 248 -2.81 12.89 13.11
C GLU A 248 -4.15 13.18 12.41
N THR A 249 -4.24 12.89 11.11
CA THR A 249 -5.47 13.11 10.36
C THR A 249 -6.60 12.20 10.87
N TYR A 250 -6.30 10.93 11.20
CA TYR A 250 -7.31 10.03 11.76
C TYR A 250 -7.74 10.39 13.18
N GLN A 251 -6.88 11.04 13.97
CA GLN A 251 -7.26 11.64 15.24
C GLN A 251 -8.23 12.80 15.04
N ASP A 252 -7.91 13.72 14.13
CA ASP A 252 -8.73 14.90 13.84
C ASP A 252 -10.11 14.52 13.30
N LEU A 253 -10.19 13.43 12.53
CA LEU A 253 -11.45 12.87 12.03
C LEU A 253 -12.21 12.01 13.04
N GLY A 254 -11.64 11.73 14.21
CA GLY A 254 -12.26 10.85 15.20
C GLY A 254 -12.43 9.40 14.73
N LEU A 255 -11.56 8.94 13.81
CA LEU A 255 -11.59 7.57 13.28
C LEU A 255 -10.86 6.56 14.18
N LEU A 256 -10.06 7.04 15.14
CA LEU A 256 -9.34 6.22 16.10
C LEU A 256 -10.22 5.89 17.32
N GLN A 257 -10.24 4.62 17.72
CA GLN A 257 -10.98 4.12 18.89
C GLN A 257 -10.14 4.14 20.18
N ASN A 258 -8.81 4.21 20.05
CA ASN A 258 -7.87 4.35 21.16
C ASN A 258 -6.97 5.57 20.92
N THR A 259 -6.51 6.18 21.99
CA THR A 259 -5.48 7.23 21.92
C THR A 259 -4.08 6.65 21.98
N LEU A 260 -3.11 7.32 21.37
CA LEU A 260 -1.71 6.89 21.42
C LEU A 260 -1.19 6.80 22.86
N GLN A 261 -1.65 7.70 23.74
CA GLN A 261 -1.26 7.71 25.14
C GLN A 261 -1.80 6.50 25.91
N GLU A 262 -3.05 6.07 25.66
CA GLU A 262 -3.59 4.82 26.22
C GLU A 262 -2.83 3.59 25.74
N MET A 263 -2.29 3.66 24.53
CA MET A 263 -1.44 2.62 23.96
C MET A 263 0.00 2.65 24.50
N GLY A 264 0.38 3.70 25.25
CA GLY A 264 1.71 3.87 25.84
C GLY A 264 2.71 4.59 24.92
N PHE A 265 2.26 5.20 23.83
CA PHE A 265 3.09 6.02 22.95
C PHE A 265 3.02 7.51 23.35
N ALA A 266 4.15 8.19 23.28
CA ALA A 266 4.22 9.62 23.59
C ALA A 266 3.48 10.46 22.52
N ASP A 267 3.68 10.12 21.25
CA ASP A 267 3.19 10.83 20.08
C ASP A 267 3.12 9.89 18.85
N ALA A 268 2.66 10.44 17.72
CA ALA A 268 2.54 9.71 16.45
C ALA A 268 3.89 9.23 15.91
N ALA A 269 4.98 9.96 16.17
CA ALA A 269 6.32 9.57 15.74
C ALA A 269 6.80 8.31 16.47
N ALA A 270 6.60 8.24 17.79
CA ALA A 270 6.91 7.05 18.59
C ALA A 270 6.09 5.84 18.16
N PHE A 271 4.81 6.03 17.81
CA PHE A 271 3.97 4.97 17.27
C PHE A 271 4.46 4.50 15.89
N ALA A 272 4.77 5.42 14.98
CA ALA A 272 5.29 5.09 13.65
C ALA A 272 6.64 4.36 13.72
N ASP A 273 7.55 4.80 14.60
CA ASP A 273 8.82 4.12 14.88
C ASP A 273 8.61 2.70 15.40
N TRP A 274 7.62 2.51 16.27
CA TRP A 274 7.30 1.18 16.74
C TRP A 274 6.73 0.34 15.60
N LEU A 275 5.77 0.86 14.83
CA LEU A 275 5.03 0.12 13.80
C LEU A 275 5.90 -0.39 12.64
N VAL A 276 7.01 0.28 12.34
CA VAL A 276 7.91 -0.06 11.23
C VAL A 276 9.15 -0.79 11.73
N ASP A 277 9.49 -1.93 11.09
CA ASP A 277 10.75 -2.64 11.33
C ASP A 277 11.58 -2.68 10.04
N SER A 278 12.58 -1.80 9.97
CA SER A 278 13.51 -1.73 8.85
C SER A 278 14.69 -2.70 8.95
N ALA A 279 14.89 -3.37 10.08
CA ALA A 279 16.12 -4.13 10.33
C ALA A 279 16.29 -5.28 9.34
N TYR A 280 15.21 -6.00 9.02
CA TYR A 280 15.24 -7.08 8.05
C TYR A 280 15.38 -6.59 6.62
N LEU A 281 14.74 -5.48 6.26
CA LEU A 281 14.86 -4.89 4.92
C LEU A 281 16.30 -4.43 4.68
N SER A 282 16.89 -3.65 5.60
CA SER A 282 18.29 -3.22 5.50
C SER A 282 19.26 -4.40 5.47
N ALA A 283 18.92 -5.51 6.14
CA ALA A 283 19.72 -6.73 6.07
C ALA A 283 19.55 -7.49 4.74
N ALA A 284 18.39 -7.38 4.08
CA ALA A 284 18.05 -8.06 2.83
C ALA A 284 18.59 -7.36 1.59
N GLU A 285 18.66 -6.03 1.60
CA GLU A 285 19.10 -5.22 0.47
C GLU A 285 20.45 -5.67 -0.09
N GLY A 286 20.49 -5.84 -1.42
CA GLY A 286 21.69 -6.27 -2.15
C GLY A 286 22.05 -7.75 -2.00
N ARG A 287 21.28 -8.56 -1.24
CA ARG A 287 21.50 -10.00 -1.17
C ARG A 287 20.99 -10.71 -2.41
N THR A 288 21.84 -11.56 -2.96
CA THR A 288 21.51 -12.51 -4.02
C THR A 288 21.26 -13.91 -3.43
N PRO A 289 20.73 -14.87 -4.21
CA PRO A 289 20.60 -16.26 -3.76
C PRO A 289 21.89 -16.87 -3.16
N GLU A 290 23.05 -16.53 -3.71
CA GLU A 290 24.37 -17.00 -3.24
C GLU A 290 24.74 -16.48 -1.84
N SER A 291 24.04 -15.45 -1.35
CA SER A 291 24.21 -14.93 0.01
C SER A 291 23.62 -15.87 1.08
N PHE A 292 22.89 -16.91 0.67
CA PHE A 292 22.24 -17.88 1.55
C PHE A 292 22.87 -19.27 1.37
N PRO A 293 23.83 -19.67 2.23
CA PRO A 293 24.61 -20.91 2.03
C PRO A 293 23.80 -22.21 2.20
N GLU A 294 22.64 -22.14 2.86
CA GLU A 294 21.74 -23.28 3.06
C GLU A 294 20.32 -22.87 2.65
N LEU A 295 20.01 -22.88 1.35
CA LEU A 295 18.62 -22.82 0.89
C LEU A 295 17.96 -24.17 1.23
N PRO A 296 17.01 -24.23 2.18
CA PRO A 296 16.26 -25.44 2.49
C PRO A 296 15.36 -25.79 1.31
N ASP A 297 14.84 -27.01 1.34
CA ASP A 297 14.17 -27.58 0.17
C ASP A 297 12.95 -26.78 -0.32
N ASN A 298 12.30 -25.94 0.52
CA ASN A 298 11.36 -24.85 0.15
C ASN A 298 10.70 -24.23 1.41
N ILE A 299 10.85 -22.93 1.68
CA ILE A 299 10.07 -22.23 2.73
C ILE A 299 8.77 -21.73 2.12
N LYS A 300 7.63 -22.14 2.70
CA LYS A 300 6.31 -21.67 2.28
C LYS A 300 5.86 -20.48 3.12
N ILE A 301 5.30 -19.47 2.48
CA ILE A 301 4.74 -18.29 3.14
C ILE A 301 3.35 -18.02 2.56
N ASP A 302 2.34 -17.93 3.43
CA ASP A 302 0.98 -17.58 3.05
C ASP A 302 0.84 -16.05 3.01
N ILE A 303 0.55 -15.50 1.82
CA ILE A 303 0.50 -14.06 1.56
C ILE A 303 -0.91 -13.64 1.20
N GLY A 304 -1.43 -12.59 1.83
CA GLY A 304 -2.63 -11.91 1.38
C GLY A 304 -2.33 -10.78 0.40
N VAL A 305 -3.00 -10.75 -0.74
CA VAL A 305 -2.91 -9.67 -1.75
C VAL A 305 -4.29 -9.07 -2.03
N LEU A 306 -4.33 -7.84 -2.54
CA LEU A 306 -5.57 -7.22 -3.00
C LEU A 306 -5.97 -7.72 -4.39
N ALA A 307 -7.27 -7.82 -4.62
CA ALA A 307 -7.81 -8.11 -5.95
C ALA A 307 -7.64 -6.91 -6.88
N TYR A 308 -7.11 -7.14 -8.09
CA TYR A 308 -7.04 -6.14 -9.17
C TYR A 308 -6.21 -4.89 -8.83
N ASP A 309 -5.16 -5.04 -8.02
CA ASP A 309 -4.30 -3.94 -7.60
C ASP A 309 -2.93 -4.01 -8.28
N ILE A 310 -2.65 -3.06 -9.18
CA ILE A 310 -1.38 -3.03 -9.91
C ILE A 310 -0.21 -2.65 -9.00
N HIS A 311 -0.44 -1.98 -7.86
CA HIS A 311 0.63 -1.61 -6.92
C HIS A 311 1.41 -2.85 -6.45
N GLN A 312 0.74 -4.00 -6.40
CA GLN A 312 1.28 -5.26 -5.92
C GLN A 312 1.90 -6.10 -7.04
N ILE A 313 2.04 -5.57 -8.26
CA ILE A 313 2.51 -6.36 -9.42
C ILE A 313 3.90 -6.97 -9.21
N ALA A 314 4.75 -6.37 -8.38
CA ALA A 314 6.07 -6.90 -8.04
C ALA A 314 6.02 -8.30 -7.39
N VAL A 315 5.01 -8.61 -6.56
CA VAL A 315 4.91 -9.98 -6.01
C VAL A 315 4.49 -10.98 -7.08
N HIS A 316 3.61 -10.59 -8.00
CA HIS A 316 3.17 -11.45 -9.11
C HIS A 316 4.27 -11.68 -10.14
N ALA A 317 4.98 -10.63 -10.54
CA ALA A 317 6.15 -10.73 -11.41
C ALA A 317 7.25 -11.58 -10.77
N GLY A 318 7.53 -11.38 -9.48
CA GLY A 318 8.51 -12.20 -8.76
C GLY A 318 8.16 -13.70 -8.72
N ILE A 319 6.87 -14.04 -8.69
CA ILE A 319 6.41 -15.44 -8.80
C ILE A 319 6.59 -15.94 -10.24
N GLY A 320 6.13 -15.20 -11.25
CA GLY A 320 6.20 -15.60 -12.66
C GLY A 320 7.65 -15.79 -13.14
N GLU A 321 8.52 -14.88 -12.73
CA GLU A 321 9.96 -14.89 -13.03
C GLU A 321 10.77 -15.85 -12.14
N LYS A 322 10.11 -16.57 -11.22
CA LYS A 322 10.73 -17.52 -10.28
C LYS A 322 11.82 -16.87 -9.41
N ILE A 323 11.69 -15.57 -9.14
CA ILE A 323 12.60 -14.84 -8.26
C ILE A 323 12.49 -15.45 -6.86
N PHE A 324 11.29 -15.58 -6.29
CA PHE A 324 11.11 -16.18 -4.96
C PHE A 324 11.68 -17.61 -4.86
N ASP A 325 11.47 -18.44 -5.87
CA ASP A 325 12.01 -19.82 -5.91
C ASP A 325 13.55 -19.82 -5.83
N SER A 326 14.21 -18.86 -6.47
CA SER A 326 15.68 -18.74 -6.43
C SER A 326 16.21 -18.41 -5.02
N TYR A 327 15.37 -17.81 -4.17
CA TYR A 327 15.67 -17.58 -2.74
C TYR A 327 15.11 -18.69 -1.83
N GLY A 328 14.64 -19.81 -2.40
CA GLY A 328 14.07 -20.94 -1.65
C GLY A 328 12.74 -20.60 -0.97
N ILE A 329 11.98 -19.66 -1.53
CA ILE A 329 10.66 -19.23 -1.05
C ILE A 329 9.59 -19.65 -2.05
N THR A 330 8.50 -20.25 -1.57
CA THR A 330 7.26 -20.40 -2.33
C THR A 330 6.15 -19.63 -1.64
N LEU A 331 5.49 -18.77 -2.40
CA LEU A 331 4.37 -17.96 -1.92
C LEU A 331 3.04 -18.65 -2.24
N ASN A 332 2.13 -18.67 -1.28
CA ASN A 332 0.73 -19.05 -1.50
C ASN A 332 -0.14 -17.80 -1.36
N LEU A 333 -0.70 -17.30 -2.47
CA LEU A 333 -1.48 -16.05 -2.44
C LEU A 333 -2.96 -16.23 -2.05
N GLY A 334 -3.45 -17.48 -1.96
CA GLY A 334 -4.86 -17.76 -1.68
C GLY A 334 -5.82 -17.09 -2.66
N THR A 335 -7.04 -16.78 -2.19
CA THR A 335 -7.99 -15.94 -2.93
C THR A 335 -7.71 -14.47 -2.61
N PRO A 336 -7.56 -13.58 -3.61
CA PRO A 336 -7.33 -12.16 -3.38
C PRO A 336 -8.43 -11.50 -2.54
N PHE A 337 -8.05 -10.53 -1.72
CA PHE A 337 -8.94 -9.80 -0.83
C PHE A 337 -9.53 -8.56 -1.52
N ALA A 338 -10.78 -8.24 -1.22
CA ALA A 338 -11.46 -7.08 -1.81
C ALA A 338 -10.97 -5.73 -1.26
N ALA A 339 -10.39 -5.69 -0.05
CA ALA A 339 -9.92 -4.46 0.58
C ALA A 339 -8.84 -4.73 1.65
N GLY A 340 -8.02 -3.71 1.94
CA GLY A 340 -6.92 -3.80 2.90
C GLY A 340 -7.33 -4.15 4.33
N GLY A 341 -8.51 -3.70 4.76
CA GLY A 341 -9.07 -4.10 6.07
C GLY A 341 -9.30 -5.61 6.18
N ASN A 342 -9.67 -6.29 5.08
CA ASN A 342 -9.82 -7.74 5.07
C ASN A 342 -8.47 -8.46 5.16
N VAL A 343 -7.43 -7.91 4.52
CA VAL A 343 -6.05 -8.41 4.65
C VAL A 343 -5.58 -8.30 6.11
N MET A 344 -5.82 -7.17 6.78
CA MET A 344 -5.50 -7.01 8.21
C MET A 344 -6.23 -8.02 9.10
N ASN A 345 -7.52 -8.25 8.86
CA ASN A 345 -8.28 -9.23 9.64
C ASN A 345 -7.72 -10.64 9.46
N ALA A 346 -7.38 -11.03 8.22
CA ALA A 346 -6.75 -12.31 7.93
C ALA A 346 -5.40 -12.44 8.65
N LEU A 347 -4.55 -11.39 8.57
CA LEU A 347 -3.25 -11.35 9.24
C LEU A 347 -3.38 -11.50 10.76
N LEU A 348 -4.21 -10.67 11.40
CA LEU A 348 -4.39 -10.66 12.85
C LEU A 348 -5.08 -11.94 13.39
N SER A 349 -5.78 -12.69 12.52
CA SER A 349 -6.35 -13.99 12.87
C SER A 349 -5.41 -15.17 12.64
N GLY A 350 -4.22 -14.94 12.06
CA GLY A 350 -3.26 -15.98 11.70
C GLY A 350 -3.68 -16.81 10.47
N GLN A 351 -4.56 -16.29 9.61
CA GLN A 351 -4.95 -16.94 8.36
C GLN A 351 -3.87 -16.80 7.28
N ILE A 352 -3.08 -15.73 7.33
CA ILE A 352 -1.94 -15.44 6.45
C ILE A 352 -0.74 -15.03 7.30
N ASP A 353 0.47 -15.25 6.80
CA ASP A 353 1.71 -14.88 7.47
C ASP A 353 2.07 -13.40 7.25
N MET A 354 1.86 -12.91 6.02
CA MET A 354 2.12 -11.53 5.62
C MET A 354 1.04 -11.03 4.65
N GLY A 355 0.84 -9.72 4.57
CA GLY A 355 -0.18 -9.10 3.73
C GLY A 355 0.32 -7.86 3.01
N PHE A 356 -0.07 -7.73 1.74
CA PHE A 356 0.10 -6.55 0.91
C PHE A 356 -1.19 -5.72 0.95
N LEU A 357 -1.10 -4.50 1.45
CA LEU A 357 -2.25 -3.63 1.64
C LEU A 357 -1.84 -2.18 1.86
N GLY A 358 -2.79 -1.26 1.76
CA GLY A 358 -2.57 0.14 2.14
C GLY A 358 -2.05 0.28 3.58
N SER A 359 -1.10 1.21 3.78
CA SER A 359 -0.64 1.64 5.10
C SER A 359 -1.75 2.17 6.02
N PRO A 360 -2.80 2.87 5.56
CA PRO A 360 -3.81 3.36 6.49
C PRO A 360 -4.65 2.26 7.17
N PRO A 361 -5.09 1.19 6.50
CA PRO A 361 -5.64 0.01 7.18
C PRO A 361 -4.72 -0.58 8.25
N VAL A 362 -3.39 -0.60 8.05
CA VAL A 362 -2.44 -1.08 9.07
C VAL A 362 -2.48 -0.18 10.30
N VAL A 363 -2.41 1.14 10.12
CA VAL A 363 -2.51 2.13 11.20
C VAL A 363 -3.83 1.99 11.96
N LEU A 364 -4.97 2.06 11.24
CA LEU A 364 -6.29 2.03 11.83
C LEU A 364 -6.56 0.76 12.61
N ASN A 365 -6.25 -0.40 12.04
CA ASN A 365 -6.49 -1.68 12.73
C ASN A 365 -5.56 -1.82 13.93
N THR A 366 -4.31 -1.40 13.83
CA THR A 366 -3.36 -1.49 14.95
C THR A 366 -3.75 -0.60 16.11
N VAL A 367 -4.25 0.61 15.84
CA VAL A 367 -4.76 1.51 16.88
C VAL A 367 -6.10 1.02 17.43
N ASN A 368 -7.06 0.67 16.57
CA ASN A 368 -8.43 0.37 17.00
C ASN A 368 -8.58 -0.99 17.68
N TYR A 369 -7.67 -1.94 17.40
CA TYR A 369 -7.64 -3.25 18.03
C TYR A 369 -6.44 -3.43 18.99
N TRP A 370 -5.91 -2.32 19.50
CA TRP A 370 -5.00 -2.34 20.63
C TRP A 370 -5.64 -3.11 21.79
#